data_AF-A0AA86PNJ4-F1
#
_entry.id   AF-A0AA86PNJ4-F1
#
_cell.length_a   1.000
_cell.length_b   1.000
_cell.length_c   1.000
_cell.angle_alpha   90.00
_cell.angle_beta   90.00
_cell.angle_gamma   90.00
#
_symmetry.space_group_name_H-M   'P 1'
#
loop_
_entity.id
_entity.type
_entity.pdbx_description
1 polymer ?
#
loop_
_entity_poly.entity_id
_entity_poly.type
_entity_poly.pdbx_seq_one_letter_code
_entity_poly.pdbx_strand_id
1 'polypeptide(L)'
;MNNKVQSKEINFTDEQVELIKNKQLDFYKEDQETVLSFITDLLKKNQLYNVFLESNQLMDQFLFVQSSCQKQNSNEWGRLFSFFINMKPESIVQSQSEVKEKFDQIMKITQQLNIATPNGLDQEVQQKLQIHLESPQGKQLRLFEITREYVQKAIDIAYYSAFQLRKLLELQPDANTTQYISVIEASFLQMQIINKNPFNSLISEKETTNKKKIALATYFYLAQNTK
;
A
#
# COMPACT_ATOMS: atom_id res chain seq x y z
N MET A 1 -13.84 12.95 18.51
CA MET A 1 -12.53 12.87 19.18
C MET A 1 -11.52 12.35 18.17
N ASN A 2 -10.54 13.17 17.78
CA ASN A 2 -9.45 12.76 16.89
C ASN A 2 -8.43 11.97 17.72
N ASN A 3 -8.51 10.64 17.69
CA ASN A 3 -7.40 9.81 18.12
C ASN A 3 -6.29 9.98 17.09
N LYS A 4 -5.35 10.91 17.35
CA LYS A 4 -4.03 10.83 16.73
C LYS A 4 -3.48 9.46 17.09
N VAL A 5 -3.38 8.56 16.11
CA VAL A 5 -2.60 7.34 16.23
C VAL A 5 -1.15 7.80 16.40
N GLN A 6 -0.72 8.01 17.65
CA GLN A 6 0.70 8.11 17.95
C GLN A 6 1.26 6.70 17.80
N SER A 7 1.99 6.44 16.71
CA SER A 7 2.80 5.24 16.63
C SER A 7 3.85 5.35 17.73
N LYS A 8 3.67 4.63 18.84
CA LYS A 8 4.81 4.27 19.70
C LYS A 8 5.83 3.61 18.77
N GLU A 9 7.10 3.97 18.84
CA GLU A 9 8.15 3.25 18.10
C GLU A 9 8.22 1.82 18.65
N ILE A 10 8.08 0.83 17.77
CA ILE A 10 8.03 -0.58 18.12
C ILE A 10 9.17 -1.27 17.39
N ASN A 11 10.09 -1.86 18.15
CA ASN A 11 11.30 -2.46 17.62
C ASN A 11 11.29 -3.97 17.80
N PHE A 12 11.82 -4.67 16.79
CA PHE A 12 12.17 -6.08 16.91
C PHE A 12 13.61 -6.25 17.37
N THR A 13 13.89 -7.35 18.07
CA THR A 13 15.26 -7.80 18.34
C THR A 13 15.85 -8.48 17.10
N ASP A 14 17.18 -8.55 17.02
CA ASP A 14 17.86 -9.19 15.89
C ASP A 14 17.43 -10.66 15.69
N GLU A 15 17.26 -11.42 16.78
CA GLU A 15 16.78 -12.80 16.73
C GLU A 15 15.41 -12.92 16.05
N GLN A 16 14.54 -11.95 16.27
CA GLN A 16 13.19 -11.95 15.73
C GLN A 16 13.16 -11.47 14.29
N VAL A 17 14.01 -10.49 13.95
CA VAL A 17 14.25 -10.11 12.57
C VAL A 17 14.67 -11.36 11.78
N GLU A 18 15.60 -12.15 12.30
CA GLU A 18 16.01 -13.41 11.68
C GLU A 18 14.89 -14.45 11.63
N LEU A 19 14.09 -14.58 12.69
CA LEU A 19 12.92 -15.45 12.68
C LEU A 19 11.91 -15.08 11.57
N ILE A 20 11.64 -13.78 11.39
CA ILE A 20 10.74 -13.26 10.36
C ILE A 20 11.30 -13.54 8.96
N LYS A 21 12.60 -13.30 8.75
CA LYS A 21 13.29 -13.55 7.48
C LYS A 21 13.34 -15.03 7.11
N ASN A 22 13.48 -15.91 8.09
CA ASN A 22 13.61 -17.35 7.86
C ASN A 22 12.25 -18.07 7.81
N LYS A 23 11.16 -17.42 8.22
CA LYS A 23 9.83 -17.99 8.12
C LYS A 23 9.41 -18.15 6.66
N GLN A 24 9.14 -19.39 6.27
CA GLN A 24 8.57 -19.78 4.98
C GLN A 24 7.10 -20.16 5.20
N LEU A 25 6.20 -19.17 5.13
CA LEU A 25 4.76 -19.43 5.03
C LEU A 25 4.40 -19.48 3.55
N ASP A 26 3.73 -20.56 3.13
CA ASP A 26 3.20 -20.67 1.77
C ASP A 26 1.98 -19.76 1.63
N PHE A 27 2.22 -18.54 1.16
CA PHE A 27 1.17 -17.62 0.78
C PHE A 27 0.07 -18.31 -0.05
N TYR A 28 -1.20 -18.02 0.27
CA TYR A 28 -2.40 -18.65 -0.31
C TYR A 28 -2.71 -20.08 0.15
N LYS A 29 -1.75 -20.82 0.72
CA LYS A 29 -2.00 -22.19 1.20
C LYS A 29 -2.16 -22.27 2.71
N GLU A 30 -1.43 -21.43 3.44
CA GLU A 30 -1.56 -21.34 4.88
C GLU A 30 -2.92 -20.75 5.25
N ASP A 31 -3.61 -21.41 6.18
CA ASP A 31 -4.85 -20.90 6.73
C ASP A 31 -4.58 -19.66 7.61
N GLN A 32 -5.63 -18.89 7.85
CA GLN A 32 -5.52 -17.64 8.59
C GLN A 32 -5.11 -17.85 10.06
N GLU A 33 -5.45 -19.00 10.67
CA GLU A 33 -5.13 -19.30 12.07
C GLU A 33 -3.63 -19.57 12.24
N THR A 34 -3.02 -20.32 11.33
CA THR A 34 -1.57 -20.59 11.30
C THR A 34 -0.77 -19.29 11.20
N VAL A 35 -1.17 -18.39 10.29
CA VAL A 35 -0.55 -17.06 10.15
C VAL A 35 -0.74 -16.22 11.42
N LEU A 36 -1.96 -16.18 11.96
CA LEU A 36 -2.28 -15.44 13.18
C LEU A 36 -1.48 -15.94 14.39
N SER A 37 -1.31 -17.25 14.53
CA SER A 37 -0.55 -17.86 15.62
C SER A 37 0.91 -17.42 15.58
N PHE A 38 1.56 -17.54 14.42
CA PHE A 38 2.97 -17.14 14.25
C PHE A 38 3.19 -15.67 14.65
N ILE A 39 2.33 -14.77 14.16
CA ILE A 39 2.45 -13.34 14.40
C ILE A 39 2.13 -13.02 15.86
N THR A 40 1.11 -13.66 16.44
CA THR A 40 0.75 -13.48 17.85
C THR A 40 1.88 -13.91 18.78
N ASP A 41 2.52 -15.04 18.50
CA ASP A 41 3.64 -15.54 19.29
C ASP A 41 4.86 -14.61 19.20
N LEU A 42 5.13 -14.09 18.01
CA LEU A 42 6.16 -13.06 17.80
C LEU A 42 5.86 -11.80 18.63
N LEU A 43 4.62 -11.31 18.61
CA LEU A 43 4.22 -10.14 19.41
C LEU A 43 4.32 -10.40 20.91
N LYS A 44 3.95 -11.60 21.38
CA LYS A 44 4.07 -11.99 22.80
C LYS A 44 5.53 -12.05 23.26
N LYS A 45 6.41 -12.65 22.46
CA LYS A 45 7.87 -12.71 22.73
C LYS A 45 8.49 -11.33 22.86
N ASN A 46 7.87 -10.32 22.25
CA ASN A 46 8.32 -8.94 22.29
C ASN A 46 7.64 -8.05 23.32
N GLN A 47 6.73 -8.58 24.14
CA GLN A 47 5.87 -7.77 25.01
C GLN A 47 5.01 -6.74 24.23
N LEU A 48 4.88 -6.92 22.91
CA LEU A 48 4.08 -6.06 22.02
C LEU A 48 2.64 -6.49 21.93
N TYR A 49 2.33 -7.68 22.42
CA TYR A 49 0.96 -8.18 22.43
C TYR A 49 0.03 -7.24 23.18
N ASN A 50 0.49 -6.66 24.30
CA ASN A 50 -0.30 -5.67 25.04
C ASN A 50 -0.47 -4.37 24.22
N VAL A 51 0.55 -3.93 23.49
CA VAL A 51 0.46 -2.76 22.58
C VAL A 51 -0.56 -3.01 21.46
N PHE A 52 -0.56 -4.22 20.91
CA PHE A 52 -1.56 -4.65 19.93
C PHE A 52 -2.97 -4.65 20.53
N LEU A 53 -3.17 -5.22 21.73
CA LEU A 53 -4.48 -5.22 22.39
C LEU A 53 -4.98 -3.80 22.70
N GLU A 54 -4.10 -2.92 23.20
CA GLU A 54 -4.39 -1.52 23.49
C GLU A 54 -4.77 -0.71 22.23
N SER A 55 -4.32 -1.14 21.05
CA SER A 55 -4.63 -0.46 19.79
C SER A 55 -6.10 -0.59 19.37
N ASN A 56 -6.80 -1.61 19.88
CA ASN A 56 -8.18 -1.95 19.49
C ASN A 56 -8.37 -2.08 17.96
N GLN A 57 -7.37 -2.66 17.28
CA GLN A 57 -7.35 -2.88 15.84
C GLN A 57 -7.35 -4.38 15.52
N LEU A 58 -7.80 -4.73 14.31
CA LEU A 58 -7.56 -6.06 13.75
C LEU A 58 -6.06 -6.22 13.44
N MET A 59 -5.54 -7.46 13.48
CA MET A 59 -4.11 -7.73 13.27
C MET A 59 -3.60 -7.20 11.92
N ASP A 60 -4.39 -7.37 10.86
CA ASP A 60 -4.05 -6.87 9.53
C ASP A 60 -3.97 -5.33 9.50
N GLN A 61 -4.86 -4.65 10.21
CA GLN A 61 -4.85 -3.19 10.35
C GLN A 61 -3.65 -2.73 11.17
N PHE A 62 -3.36 -3.41 12.27
CA PHE A 62 -2.21 -3.11 13.12
C PHE A 62 -0.91 -3.22 12.34
N LEU A 63 -0.68 -4.34 11.64
CA LEU A 63 0.52 -4.57 10.84
C LEU A 63 0.63 -3.60 9.67
N PHE A 64 -0.49 -3.27 9.05
CA PHE A 64 -0.54 -2.24 8.01
C PHE A 64 -0.04 -0.90 8.56
N VAL A 65 -0.53 -0.52 9.75
CA VAL A 65 -0.12 0.72 10.42
C VAL A 65 1.37 0.71 10.72
N GLN A 66 1.89 -0.37 11.32
CA GLN A 66 3.31 -0.46 11.63
C GLN A 66 4.18 -0.40 10.37
N SER A 67 3.85 -1.17 9.34
CA SER A 67 4.64 -1.24 8.10
C SER A 67 4.72 0.08 7.33
N SER A 68 3.67 0.92 7.35
CA SER A 68 3.67 2.15 6.56
C SER A 68 3.88 3.45 7.36
N CYS A 69 3.80 3.43 8.70
CA CYS A 69 4.14 4.60 9.54
C CYS A 69 5.51 4.53 10.21
N GLN A 70 6.01 3.34 10.54
CA GLN A 70 7.27 3.23 11.25
C GLN A 70 8.43 3.18 10.27
N LYS A 71 9.47 3.99 10.54
CA LYS A 71 10.73 3.92 9.79
C LYS A 71 11.59 2.75 10.23
N GLN A 72 11.56 2.42 11.52
CA GLN A 72 12.31 1.32 12.09
C GLN A 72 11.58 0.01 11.85
N ASN A 73 12.31 -1.03 11.45
CA ASN A 73 11.76 -2.34 11.10
C ASN A 73 10.61 -2.34 10.07
N SER A 74 10.48 -1.28 9.26
CA SER A 74 9.43 -1.14 8.22
C SER A 74 9.37 -2.38 7.32
N ASN A 75 10.56 -2.93 7.10
CA ASN A 75 10.81 -4.15 6.37
C ASN A 75 10.14 -5.36 7.04
N GLU A 76 10.54 -5.70 8.26
CA GLU A 76 9.98 -6.85 8.96
C GLU A 76 8.46 -6.72 9.17
N TRP A 77 7.98 -5.51 9.44
CA TRP A 77 6.55 -5.22 9.51
C TRP A 77 5.83 -5.48 8.19
N GLY A 78 6.40 -5.02 7.07
CA GLY A 78 5.86 -5.28 5.74
C GLY A 78 5.82 -6.77 5.39
N ARG A 79 6.83 -7.54 5.83
CA ARG A 79 6.86 -8.98 5.64
C ARG A 79 5.78 -9.69 6.46
N LEU A 80 5.61 -9.36 7.74
CA LEU A 80 4.52 -9.90 8.57
C LEU A 80 3.15 -9.56 8.00
N PHE A 81 2.98 -8.33 7.54
CA PHE A 81 1.75 -7.89 6.89
C PHE A 81 1.47 -8.70 5.62
N SER A 82 2.52 -9.05 4.85
CA SER A 82 2.34 -9.82 3.63
C SER A 82 1.75 -11.22 3.87
N PHE A 83 2.03 -11.87 5.00
CA PHE A 83 1.47 -13.19 5.31
C PHE A 83 -0.05 -13.19 5.48
N PHE A 84 -0.68 -12.06 5.79
CA PHE A 84 -2.14 -11.94 5.86
C PHE A 84 -2.84 -11.99 4.49
N ILE A 85 -2.07 -11.95 3.41
CA ILE A 85 -2.61 -11.92 2.05
C ILE A 85 -2.74 -13.34 1.52
N ASN A 86 -3.98 -13.83 1.53
CA ASN A 86 -4.34 -15.14 1.01
C ASN A 86 -5.31 -15.09 -0.18
N MET A 87 -5.55 -13.91 -0.76
CA MET A 87 -6.41 -13.74 -1.94
C MET A 87 -5.58 -13.62 -3.22
N LYS A 88 -5.79 -14.53 -4.16
CA LYS A 88 -5.25 -14.41 -5.52
C LYS A 88 -5.96 -13.27 -6.26
N PRO A 89 -5.27 -12.51 -7.12
CA PRO A 89 -5.91 -11.53 -7.97
C PRO A 89 -6.89 -12.18 -8.93
N GLU A 90 -8.00 -11.49 -9.14
CA GLU A 90 -8.80 -11.65 -10.33
C GLU A 90 -8.01 -11.12 -11.54
N SER A 91 -8.31 -11.65 -12.74
CA SER A 91 -7.63 -11.17 -13.95
C SER A 91 -8.00 -9.72 -14.21
N ILE A 92 -6.99 -8.90 -14.51
CA ILE A 92 -7.23 -7.51 -14.88
C ILE A 92 -7.68 -7.45 -16.34
N VAL A 93 -8.83 -6.82 -16.55
CA VAL A 93 -9.34 -6.46 -17.89
C VAL A 93 -8.80 -5.08 -18.34
N GLN A 94 -8.28 -4.28 -17.41
CA GLN A 94 -7.83 -2.91 -17.63
C GLN A 94 -6.43 -2.84 -18.26
N SER A 95 -6.19 -1.84 -19.09
CA SER A 95 -4.88 -1.58 -19.71
C SER A 95 -4.20 -0.34 -19.14
N GLN A 96 -2.86 -0.28 -19.25
CA GLN A 96 -2.08 0.92 -18.90
C GLN A 96 -2.53 2.17 -19.69
N SER A 97 -3.16 2.00 -20.86
CA SER A 97 -3.69 3.12 -21.64
C SER A 97 -4.87 3.81 -20.96
N GLU A 98 -5.73 3.07 -20.24
CA GLU A 98 -6.85 3.67 -19.50
C GLU A 98 -6.36 4.51 -18.32
N VAL A 99 -5.30 4.08 -17.64
CA VAL A 99 -4.67 4.87 -16.56
C VAL A 99 -4.08 6.16 -17.11
N LYS A 100 -3.38 6.08 -18.25
CA LYS A 100 -2.83 7.25 -18.94
C LYS A 100 -3.91 8.23 -19.37
N GLU A 101 -5.03 7.74 -19.92
CA GLU A 101 -6.15 8.59 -20.32
C GLU A 101 -6.72 9.38 -19.14
N LYS A 102 -6.92 8.72 -17.99
CA LYS A 102 -7.42 9.38 -16.78
C LYS A 102 -6.41 10.39 -16.22
N PHE A 103 -5.11 10.08 -16.29
CA PHE A 103 -4.06 11.03 -15.94
C PHE A 103 -4.11 12.28 -16.84
N ASP A 104 -4.21 12.12 -18.16
CA ASP A 104 -4.28 13.23 -19.10
C ASP A 104 -5.51 14.13 -18.84
N GLN A 105 -6.64 13.53 -18.40
CA GLN A 105 -7.83 14.29 -17.96
C GLN A 105 -7.56 15.12 -16.70
N ILE A 106 -6.88 14.54 -15.70
CA ILE A 106 -6.47 15.28 -14.49
C ILE A 106 -5.56 16.43 -14.86
N MET A 107 -4.57 16.22 -15.72
CA MET A 107 -3.64 17.27 -16.15
C MET A 107 -4.36 18.42 -16.85
N LYS A 108 -5.33 18.15 -17.72
CA LYS A 108 -6.17 19.19 -18.33
C LYS A 108 -6.95 20.00 -17.29
N ILE A 109 -7.52 19.34 -16.28
CA ILE A 109 -8.23 20.02 -15.19
C ILE A 109 -7.27 20.86 -14.35
N THR A 110 -6.07 20.37 -14.04
CA THR A 110 -5.06 21.14 -13.27
C THR A 110 -4.65 22.43 -13.98
N GLN A 111 -4.54 22.40 -15.31
CA GLN A 111 -4.28 23.58 -16.12
C GLN A 111 -5.44 24.59 -16.03
N GLN A 112 -6.69 24.12 -16.11
CA GLN A 112 -7.88 24.97 -15.97
C GLN A 112 -8.02 25.60 -14.57
N LEU A 113 -7.44 24.94 -13.55
CA LEU A 113 -7.38 25.42 -12.17
C LEU A 113 -6.15 26.29 -11.87
N ASN A 114 -5.31 26.60 -12.88
CA ASN A 114 -4.06 27.34 -12.73
C ASN A 114 -3.08 26.73 -11.71
N ILE A 115 -3.06 25.40 -11.59
CA ILE A 115 -2.07 24.69 -10.79
C ILE A 115 -0.80 24.58 -11.65
N ALA A 116 0.28 25.26 -11.23
CA ALA A 116 1.56 25.25 -11.95
C ALA A 116 2.08 23.81 -12.12
N THR A 117 2.48 23.43 -13.33
CA THR A 117 3.00 22.08 -13.62
C THR A 117 4.36 22.15 -14.30
N PRO A 118 5.47 21.96 -13.56
CA PRO A 118 6.69 21.45 -14.15
C PRO A 118 6.65 19.91 -14.09
N ASN A 119 6.41 19.26 -15.22
CA ASN A 119 6.60 17.81 -15.45
C ASN A 119 6.28 16.87 -14.27
N GLY A 120 5.01 16.49 -14.14
CA GLY A 120 4.56 15.44 -13.23
C GLY A 120 3.82 15.95 -12.01
N LEU A 121 3.21 15.01 -11.29
CA LEU A 121 2.54 15.24 -10.01
C LEU A 121 3.60 15.21 -8.90
N ASP A 122 4.41 16.26 -8.82
CA ASP A 122 5.30 16.48 -7.67
C ASP A 122 4.48 16.77 -6.39
N GLN A 123 5.13 16.76 -5.23
CA GLN A 123 4.44 16.97 -3.94
C GLN A 123 3.69 18.32 -3.87
N GLU A 124 4.14 19.36 -4.58
CA GLU A 124 3.51 20.67 -4.57
C GLU A 124 2.22 20.68 -5.40
N VAL A 125 2.25 20.06 -6.60
CA VAL A 125 1.08 19.85 -7.45
C VAL A 125 0.04 18.99 -6.72
N GLN A 126 0.48 17.93 -6.04
CA GLN A 126 -0.41 17.06 -5.24
C GLN A 126 -1.14 17.84 -4.14
N GLN A 127 -0.41 18.67 -3.39
CA GLN A 127 -1.01 19.50 -2.33
C GLN A 127 -2.03 20.49 -2.88
N LYS A 128 -1.75 21.12 -4.01
CA LYS A 128 -2.69 22.03 -4.68
C LYS A 128 -3.92 21.29 -5.21
N LEU A 129 -3.74 20.13 -5.83
CA LEU A 129 -4.84 19.29 -6.31
C LEU A 129 -5.80 18.89 -5.19
N GLN A 130 -5.25 18.53 -4.01
CA GLN A 130 -6.03 18.20 -2.82
C GLN A 130 -6.93 19.34 -2.35
N ILE A 131 -6.47 20.59 -2.45
CA ILE A 131 -7.27 21.77 -2.08
C ILE A 131 -8.51 21.89 -2.99
N HIS A 132 -8.38 21.45 -4.25
CA HIS A 132 -9.41 21.65 -5.27
C HIS A 132 -10.37 20.48 -5.47
N LEU A 133 -10.05 19.26 -5.00
CA LEU A 133 -10.85 18.04 -5.21
C LEU A 133 -12.36 18.26 -4.97
N GLU A 134 -12.73 18.96 -3.90
CA GLU A 134 -14.14 19.19 -3.52
C GLU A 134 -14.58 20.66 -3.63
N SER A 135 -13.72 21.53 -4.16
CA SER A 135 -14.06 22.95 -4.38
C SER A 135 -15.24 23.10 -5.35
N PRO A 136 -16.02 24.20 -5.30
CA PRO A 136 -17.13 24.42 -6.24
C PRO A 136 -16.72 24.27 -7.71
N GLN A 137 -15.56 24.81 -8.08
CA GLN A 137 -14.99 24.67 -9.42
C GLN A 137 -14.52 23.24 -9.70
N GLY A 138 -13.92 22.54 -8.72
CA GLY A 138 -13.56 21.13 -8.84
C GLY A 138 -14.77 20.21 -9.03
N LYS A 139 -15.89 20.48 -8.36
CA LYS A 139 -17.15 19.76 -8.53
C LYS A 139 -17.72 19.94 -9.94
N GLN A 140 -17.72 21.18 -10.46
CA GLN A 140 -18.13 21.46 -11.84
C GLN A 140 -17.29 20.68 -12.86
N LEU A 141 -15.97 20.57 -12.61
CA LEU A 141 -15.04 19.85 -13.48
C LEU A 141 -14.97 18.35 -13.19
N ARG A 142 -15.81 17.82 -12.29
CA ARG A 142 -15.83 16.41 -11.86
C ARG A 142 -14.46 15.88 -11.40
N LEU A 143 -13.64 16.77 -10.84
CA LEU A 143 -12.24 16.47 -10.50
C LEU A 143 -12.12 15.30 -9.51
N PHE A 144 -12.98 15.27 -8.47
CA PHE A 144 -12.99 14.20 -7.49
C PHE A 144 -13.24 12.82 -8.11
N GLU A 145 -14.25 12.73 -8.99
CA GLU A 145 -14.65 11.47 -9.63
C GLU A 145 -13.54 10.93 -10.54
N ILE A 146 -12.98 11.79 -11.39
CA ILE A 146 -11.90 11.42 -12.30
C ILE A 146 -10.64 11.01 -11.52
N THR A 147 -10.31 11.73 -10.44
CA THR A 147 -9.17 11.38 -9.58
C THR A 147 -9.41 10.03 -8.89
N ARG A 148 -10.62 9.76 -8.41
CA ARG A 148 -10.98 8.46 -7.81
C ARG A 148 -10.84 7.32 -8.81
N GLU A 149 -11.33 7.48 -10.04
CA GLU A 149 -11.19 6.47 -11.09
C GLU A 149 -9.73 6.21 -11.46
N TYR A 150 -8.93 7.27 -11.60
CA TYR A 150 -7.49 7.17 -11.84
C TYR A 150 -6.79 6.34 -10.77
N VAL A 151 -7.03 6.67 -9.49
CA VAL A 151 -6.43 5.97 -8.36
C VAL A 151 -6.87 4.51 -8.31
N GLN A 152 -8.16 4.22 -8.53
CA GLN A 152 -8.66 2.85 -8.56
C GLN A 152 -7.92 2.00 -9.60
N LYS A 153 -7.80 2.51 -10.84
CA LYS A 153 -7.11 1.78 -11.91
C LYS A 153 -5.61 1.61 -11.63
N ALA A 154 -4.97 2.63 -11.04
CA ALA A 154 -3.57 2.53 -10.61
C ALA A 154 -3.36 1.42 -9.56
N ILE A 155 -4.28 1.28 -8.61
CA ILE A 155 -4.25 0.22 -7.59
C ILE A 155 -4.43 -1.15 -8.20
N ASP A 156 -5.36 -1.29 -9.15
CA ASP A 156 -5.56 -2.55 -9.85
C ASP A 156 -4.24 -2.96 -10.53
N ILE A 157 -3.60 -2.05 -11.29
CA ILE A 157 -2.30 -2.32 -11.93
C ILE A 157 -1.23 -2.68 -10.88
N ALA A 158 -1.10 -1.92 -9.79
CA ALA A 158 -0.14 -2.20 -8.73
C ALA A 158 -0.35 -3.59 -8.12
N TYR A 159 -1.61 -3.97 -7.90
CA TYR A 159 -1.99 -5.26 -7.35
C TYR A 159 -1.61 -6.42 -8.27
N TYR A 160 -1.90 -6.30 -9.57
CA TYR A 160 -1.52 -7.33 -10.53
C TYR A 160 -0.01 -7.39 -10.76
N SER A 161 0.67 -6.25 -10.86
CA SER A 161 2.13 -6.18 -10.95
C SER A 161 2.80 -6.80 -9.73
N ALA A 162 2.28 -6.54 -8.53
CA ALA A 162 2.73 -7.16 -7.29
C ALA A 162 2.60 -8.70 -7.33
N PHE A 163 1.47 -9.21 -7.81
CA PHE A 163 1.28 -10.65 -7.97
C PHE A 163 2.20 -11.28 -9.01
N GLN A 164 2.34 -10.65 -10.19
CA GLN A 164 3.21 -11.17 -11.26
C GLN A 164 4.67 -11.19 -10.83
N LEU A 165 5.13 -10.12 -10.18
CA LEU A 165 6.49 -10.07 -9.64
C LEU A 165 6.72 -11.16 -8.60
N ARG A 166 5.75 -11.40 -7.73
CA ARG A 166 5.86 -12.46 -6.73
C ARG A 166 5.91 -13.84 -7.36
N LYS A 167 5.04 -14.13 -8.34
CA LYS A 167 5.08 -15.37 -9.13
C LYS A 167 6.41 -15.55 -9.86
N LEU A 168 6.96 -14.45 -10.39
CA LEU A 168 8.27 -14.45 -11.04
C LEU A 168 9.38 -14.85 -10.06
N LEU A 169 9.41 -14.27 -8.86
CA LEU A 169 10.41 -14.61 -7.83
C LEU A 169 10.26 -16.03 -7.29
N GLU A 170 9.04 -16.55 -7.18
CA GLU A 170 8.79 -17.95 -6.82
C GLU A 170 9.39 -18.93 -7.84
N LEU A 171 9.38 -18.56 -9.12
CA LEU A 171 9.92 -19.38 -10.22
C LEU A 171 11.42 -19.10 -10.47
N GLN A 172 11.86 -17.88 -10.24
CA GLN A 172 13.17 -17.34 -10.57
C GLN A 172 13.58 -16.31 -9.51
N PRO A 173 14.20 -16.73 -8.39
CA PRO A 173 14.54 -15.85 -7.28
C PRO A 173 15.46 -14.67 -7.63
N ASP A 174 16.25 -14.78 -8.71
CA ASP A 174 17.21 -13.77 -9.15
C ASP A 174 16.73 -12.97 -10.39
N ALA A 175 15.44 -13.03 -10.74
CA ALA A 175 14.90 -12.29 -11.89
C ALA A 175 14.94 -10.77 -11.69
N ASN A 176 15.08 -10.00 -12.79
CA ASN A 176 15.05 -8.54 -12.72
C ASN A 176 13.64 -8.03 -12.39
N THR A 177 13.52 -7.35 -11.25
CA THR A 177 12.24 -6.90 -10.68
C THR A 177 11.96 -5.41 -10.89
N THR A 178 12.92 -4.66 -11.45
CA THR A 178 12.93 -3.18 -11.52
C THR A 178 11.68 -2.59 -12.17
N GLN A 179 11.23 -3.19 -13.28
CA GLN A 179 10.05 -2.72 -14.00
C GLN A 179 8.77 -2.87 -13.16
N TYR A 180 8.64 -3.95 -12.40
CA TYR A 180 7.46 -4.18 -11.56
C TYR A 180 7.49 -3.28 -10.32
N ILE A 181 8.65 -3.11 -9.68
CA ILE A 181 8.82 -2.22 -8.53
C ILE A 181 8.47 -0.79 -8.90
N SER A 182 9.00 -0.27 -10.01
CA SER A 182 8.71 1.11 -10.45
C SER A 182 7.22 1.36 -10.74
N VAL A 183 6.51 0.37 -11.30
CA VAL A 183 5.05 0.46 -11.51
C VAL A 183 4.30 0.50 -10.17
N ILE A 184 4.72 -0.31 -9.20
CA ILE A 184 4.12 -0.37 -7.87
C ILE A 184 4.36 0.95 -7.12
N GLU A 185 5.58 1.49 -7.14
CA GLU A 185 5.94 2.78 -6.53
C GLU A 185 5.16 3.96 -7.12
N ALA A 186 5.12 4.04 -8.46
CA ALA A 186 4.37 5.08 -9.15
C ALA A 186 2.89 5.05 -8.75
N SER A 187 2.31 3.86 -8.59
CA SER A 187 0.91 3.71 -8.20
C SER A 187 0.65 4.14 -6.75
N PHE A 188 1.61 3.98 -5.83
CA PHE A 188 1.45 4.51 -4.46
C PHE A 188 1.54 6.03 -4.41
N LEU A 189 2.46 6.62 -5.16
CA LEU A 189 2.51 8.08 -5.32
C LEU A 189 1.16 8.61 -5.81
N GLN A 190 0.53 7.91 -6.75
CA GLN A 190 -0.80 8.26 -7.25
C GLN A 190 -1.89 8.13 -6.17
N MET A 191 -1.80 7.14 -5.27
CA MET A 191 -2.72 7.00 -4.15
C MET A 191 -2.61 8.14 -3.13
N GLN A 192 -1.44 8.78 -2.98
CA GLN A 192 -1.24 9.92 -2.09
C GLN A 192 -2.00 11.17 -2.57
N ILE A 193 -2.34 11.25 -3.86
CA ILE A 193 -3.09 12.37 -4.44
C ILE A 193 -4.45 12.58 -3.75
N ILE A 194 -5.14 11.49 -3.38
CA ILE A 194 -6.45 11.56 -2.70
C ILE A 194 -6.31 11.68 -1.17
N ASN A 195 -5.14 11.36 -0.60
CA ASN A 195 -4.98 11.13 0.84
C ASN A 195 -3.90 11.98 1.51
N LYS A 196 -4.27 12.79 2.52
CA LYS A 196 -3.33 13.45 3.43
C LYS A 196 -2.89 12.51 4.58
N ASN A 197 -2.02 11.54 4.27
CA ASN A 197 -1.14 10.77 5.19
C ASN A 197 -1.79 9.94 6.35
N PRO A 198 -1.27 8.77 6.73
CA PRO A 198 -1.07 7.55 5.93
C PRO A 198 -2.10 6.42 6.19
N PHE A 199 -3.10 6.56 7.07
CA PHE A 199 -4.00 5.42 7.42
C PHE A 199 -5.48 5.68 7.60
N ASN A 200 -5.96 6.90 7.39
CA ASN A 200 -7.17 7.31 8.12
C ASN A 200 -8.53 6.84 7.62
N SER A 201 -8.58 5.95 6.64
CA SER A 201 -9.37 4.72 6.75
C SER A 201 -9.19 3.91 5.47
N LEU A 202 -9.45 2.63 5.55
CA LEU A 202 -9.40 1.70 4.42
C LEU A 202 -10.61 1.91 3.50
N ILE A 203 -10.80 3.12 2.96
CA ILE A 203 -12.06 3.63 2.37
C ILE A 203 -12.30 2.97 1.00
N SER A 204 -12.90 1.77 0.99
CA SER A 204 -14.34 1.39 0.94
C SER A 204 -14.87 1.48 -0.49
N GLU A 205 -14.98 0.42 -1.28
CA GLU A 205 -15.46 -0.95 -1.02
C GLU A 205 -14.38 -1.94 -0.52
N LYS A 206 -14.83 -3.03 0.16
CA LYS A 206 -13.96 -4.07 0.75
C LYS A 206 -12.83 -4.55 -0.19
N GLU A 207 -13.12 -4.59 -1.48
CA GLU A 207 -12.23 -5.12 -2.52
C GLU A 207 -11.03 -4.20 -2.80
N THR A 208 -11.25 -2.90 -3.01
CA THR A 208 -10.18 -1.91 -3.25
C THR A 208 -9.20 -1.84 -2.09
N THR A 209 -9.70 -1.98 -0.87
CA THR A 209 -8.87 -2.02 0.34
C THR A 209 -7.89 -3.17 0.31
N ASN A 210 -8.34 -4.38 -0.02
CA ASN A 210 -7.48 -5.54 -0.04
C ASN A 210 -6.43 -5.43 -1.14
N LYS A 211 -6.79 -4.99 -2.35
CA LYS A 211 -5.83 -4.77 -3.45
C LYS A 211 -4.70 -3.81 -3.06
N LYS A 212 -5.02 -2.70 -2.37
CA LYS A 212 -4.04 -1.74 -1.83
C LYS A 212 -3.10 -2.36 -0.81
N LYS A 213 -3.68 -3.08 0.17
CA LYS A 213 -2.91 -3.79 1.20
C LYS A 213 -1.91 -4.74 0.55
N ILE A 214 -2.33 -5.40 -0.53
CA ILE A 214 -1.49 -6.38 -1.23
C ILE A 214 -0.34 -5.72 -1.98
N ALA A 215 -0.63 -4.66 -2.73
CA ALA A 215 0.40 -3.88 -3.37
C ALA A 215 1.44 -3.38 -2.34
N LEU A 216 0.99 -2.77 -1.23
CA LEU A 216 1.87 -2.20 -0.20
C LEU A 216 2.70 -3.27 0.51
N ALA A 217 2.09 -4.39 0.90
CA ALA A 217 2.83 -5.50 1.50
C ALA A 217 3.89 -6.06 0.55
N THR A 218 3.57 -6.14 -0.74
CA THR A 218 4.50 -6.64 -1.77
C THR A 218 5.63 -5.65 -1.99
N TYR A 219 5.35 -4.36 -2.07
CA TYR A 219 6.38 -3.33 -2.12
C TYR A 219 7.35 -3.41 -0.95
N PHE A 220 6.84 -3.45 0.28
CA PHE A 220 7.70 -3.56 1.44
C PHE A 220 8.51 -4.86 1.40
N TYR A 221 7.89 -6.00 1.06
CA TYR A 221 8.60 -7.27 0.87
C TYR A 221 9.71 -7.18 -0.17
N LEU A 222 9.53 -6.42 -1.25
CA LEU A 222 10.50 -6.33 -2.34
C LEU A 222 11.61 -5.33 -2.07
N ALA A 223 11.32 -4.21 -1.40
CA ALA A 223 12.32 -3.27 -0.91
C ALA A 223 13.34 -3.93 0.05
N GLN A 224 13.02 -5.12 0.57
CA GLN A 224 13.90 -5.96 1.38
C GLN A 224 14.70 -6.98 0.58
N ASN A 225 14.23 -7.34 -0.61
CA ASN A 225 14.81 -8.40 -1.45
C ASN A 225 15.51 -7.84 -2.70
N THR A 226 15.66 -6.52 -2.81
CA THR A 226 16.62 -5.90 -3.72
C THR A 226 18.03 -6.27 -3.26
N LYS A 227 18.61 -7.27 -3.90
CA LYS A 227 20.07 -7.49 -3.91
C LYS A 227 20.74 -6.36 -4.70
#